data_AF-A0A966XZ02-F1
#
_entry.id   AF-A0A966XZ02-F1
#
_cell.length_a   1.000
_cell.length_b   1.000
_cell.length_c   1.000
_cell.angle_alpha   90.00
_cell.angle_beta   90.00
_cell.angle_gamma   90.00
#
_symmetry.space_group_name_H-M   'P 1'
#
loop_
_entity.id
_entity.type
_entity.pdbx_description
1 polymer ?
#
loop_
_entity_poly.entity_id
_entity_poly.type
_entity_poly.pdbx_seq_one_letter_code
_entity_poly.pdbx_strand_id
1 'polypeptide(L)'
;LAPATRISAGELREHPAATADFGFDAPQLSLVVESGEQRWQLLVGNKTPPGDQVFLRVVGVDGAFVTDVEWLKFVPRSPNDWRSTALVATDASTCDAIVLTNDTKVIELRRDDARRPWRMIRPLQARADSDRITEALQQLQSAGIMHFVTEEAGADLAVFGLQPPDLSLWLRSGTNALSALDAGKAVTNASAQVYANRKGFTPVVAAPREALAFWYGAVNDFRDPHLLSLTDPVTEIEVRGPDGFILKRQGTNGWSLAGESFPADADSVQLFLKVLGGLRVAGFVKDVVTAPDLAAYGLAPPQREILVRTASDGTNVLSAQLAFAVQTNGIFVRRADEDFIYALSPEDFNRLPESSWEFRERRLWHFTESEVVQITLRQS
;
A
#
# COMPACT_ATOMS: atom_id res chain seq x y z
N LEU A 1 18.93 34.45 -10.91
CA LEU A 1 19.51 35.02 -12.13
C LEU A 1 20.29 36.28 -11.74
N ALA A 2 21.61 36.22 -11.72
CA ALA A 2 22.44 37.41 -11.59
C ALA A 2 22.94 37.77 -13.01
N PRO A 3 22.70 38.99 -13.51
CA PRO A 3 23.21 39.39 -14.81
C PRO A 3 24.74 39.43 -14.75
N ALA A 4 25.41 38.81 -15.72
CA ALA A 4 26.86 38.86 -15.84
C ALA A 4 27.31 40.24 -16.36
N THR A 5 26.45 40.89 -17.15
CA THR A 5 26.67 42.25 -17.67
C THR A 5 25.34 42.93 -17.89
N ARG A 6 25.26 44.23 -17.60
CA ARG A 6 24.11 45.09 -17.94
C ARG A 6 24.55 46.06 -19.02
N ILE A 7 23.81 46.07 -20.13
CA ILE A 7 23.94 47.04 -21.21
C ILE A 7 22.94 48.17 -20.90
N SER A 8 23.45 49.36 -20.67
CA SER A 8 22.67 50.53 -20.34
C SER A 8 21.85 51.03 -21.53
N ALA A 9 20.85 51.87 -21.23
CA ALA A 9 20.04 52.54 -22.25
C ALA A 9 20.85 53.51 -23.14
N GLY A 10 21.98 54.01 -22.65
CA GLY A 10 22.90 54.86 -23.42
C GLY A 10 23.64 54.03 -24.46
N GLU A 11 24.26 52.93 -24.04
CA GLU A 11 24.99 52.00 -24.91
C GLU A 11 24.07 51.38 -25.98
N LEU A 12 22.81 51.06 -25.64
CA LEU A 12 21.83 50.62 -26.63
C LEU A 12 21.50 51.69 -27.68
N ARG A 13 21.46 52.97 -27.30
CA ARG A 13 21.15 54.08 -28.22
C ARG A 13 22.29 54.36 -29.20
N GLU A 14 23.52 54.06 -28.80
CA GLU A 14 24.70 54.13 -29.67
C GLU A 14 24.74 53.00 -30.71
N HIS A 15 23.88 51.99 -30.56
CA HIS A 15 23.79 50.84 -31.47
C HIS A 15 22.36 50.73 -32.05
N PRO A 16 22.02 51.47 -33.12
CA PRO A 16 20.63 51.63 -33.60
C PRO A 16 19.92 50.32 -33.98
N ALA A 17 20.68 49.27 -34.32
CA ALA A 17 20.17 47.95 -34.67
C ALA A 17 20.16 46.95 -33.50
N ALA A 18 20.52 47.36 -32.27
CA ALA A 18 20.69 46.46 -31.13
C ALA A 18 19.46 45.62 -30.80
N THR A 19 18.25 46.13 -31.01
CA THR A 19 17.02 45.34 -30.78
C THR A 19 16.94 44.15 -31.73
N ALA A 20 17.31 44.33 -32.99
CA ALA A 20 17.36 43.27 -33.99
C ALA A 20 18.57 42.35 -33.77
N ASP A 21 19.76 42.94 -33.55
CA ASP A 21 21.02 42.19 -33.37
C ASP A 21 20.97 41.28 -32.14
N PHE A 22 20.44 41.80 -31.03
CA PHE A 22 20.26 41.03 -29.81
C PHE A 22 19.04 40.11 -29.88
N GLY A 23 18.24 40.13 -30.95
CA GLY A 23 17.14 39.21 -31.19
C GLY A 23 15.87 39.52 -30.41
N PHE A 24 15.62 40.76 -30.00
CA PHE A 24 14.41 41.14 -29.27
C PHE A 24 13.20 41.44 -30.18
N ASP A 25 13.41 41.69 -31.49
CA ASP A 25 12.32 41.85 -32.46
C ASP A 25 11.61 40.52 -32.77
N ALA A 26 12.38 39.43 -32.77
CA ALA A 26 11.92 38.06 -32.91
C ALA A 26 12.55 37.19 -31.80
N PRO A 27 12.07 37.35 -30.54
CA PRO A 27 12.67 36.69 -29.39
C PRO A 27 12.58 35.18 -29.51
N GLN A 28 13.62 34.49 -29.07
CA GLN A 28 13.65 33.02 -29.00
C GLN A 28 12.59 32.49 -28.04
N LEU A 29 12.28 33.29 -26.99
CA LEU A 29 11.31 32.98 -25.96
C LEU A 29 10.81 34.27 -25.33
N SER A 30 9.51 34.33 -25.00
CA SER A 30 8.93 35.39 -24.16
C SER A 30 8.29 34.75 -22.94
N LEU A 31 8.78 35.12 -21.75
CA LEU A 31 8.23 34.70 -20.46
C LEU A 31 7.38 35.83 -19.90
N VAL A 32 6.09 35.56 -19.69
CA VAL A 32 5.19 36.48 -19.00
C VAL A 32 4.93 35.92 -17.60
N VAL A 33 5.23 36.70 -16.58
CA VAL A 33 4.99 36.35 -15.18
C VAL A 33 3.97 37.33 -14.62
N GLU A 34 2.86 36.79 -14.13
CA GLU A 34 1.78 37.56 -13.52
C GLU A 34 1.66 37.16 -12.04
N SER A 35 1.59 38.15 -11.15
CA SER A 35 1.42 37.97 -9.71
C SER A 35 0.49 39.04 -9.15
N GLY A 36 -0.78 38.68 -8.95
CA GLY A 36 -1.82 39.66 -8.63
C GLY A 36 -2.00 40.65 -9.79
N GLU A 37 -1.89 41.95 -9.52
CA GLU A 37 -1.93 43.00 -10.54
C GLU A 37 -0.58 43.26 -11.23
N GLN A 38 0.50 42.65 -10.75
CA GLN A 38 1.83 42.85 -11.31
C GLN A 38 2.06 41.92 -12.50
N ARG A 39 2.59 42.49 -13.58
CA ARG A 39 2.95 41.75 -14.80
C ARG A 39 4.36 42.12 -15.24
N TRP A 40 5.21 41.12 -15.42
CA TRP A 40 6.52 41.27 -16.02
C TRP A 40 6.61 40.44 -17.29
N GLN A 41 7.22 41.01 -18.32
CA GLN A 41 7.53 40.28 -19.54
C GLN A 41 9.04 40.30 -19.76
N LEU A 42 9.63 39.11 -19.84
CA LEU A 42 11.03 38.89 -20.13
C LEU A 42 11.15 38.38 -21.57
N LEU A 43 11.86 39.12 -22.41
CA LEU A 43 12.24 38.71 -23.75
C LEU A 43 13.62 38.08 -23.71
N VAL A 44 13.72 36.87 -24.25
CA VAL A 44 14.97 36.15 -24.45
C VAL A 44 15.38 36.27 -25.91
N GLY A 45 16.49 36.96 -26.14
CA GLY A 45 17.04 37.21 -27.45
C GLY A 45 18.02 36.13 -27.91
N ASN A 46 18.97 36.54 -28.74
CA ASN A 46 20.00 35.69 -29.29
C ASN A 46 21.04 35.26 -28.26
N LYS A 47 21.66 34.10 -28.49
CA LYS A 47 22.87 33.70 -27.76
C LYS A 47 24.05 34.59 -28.18
N THR A 48 24.90 34.97 -27.25
CA THR A 48 26.17 35.65 -27.55
C THR A 48 27.18 34.64 -28.11
N PRO A 49 28.10 35.01 -29.01
CA PRO A 49 29.27 34.16 -29.29
C PRO A 49 30.16 34.08 -28.03
N PRO A 50 30.62 32.88 -27.60
CA PRO A 50 30.63 31.58 -28.28
C PRO A 50 29.36 30.70 -28.12
N GLY A 51 28.36 31.11 -27.33
CA GLY A 51 27.07 30.44 -27.21
C GLY A 51 26.65 30.10 -25.77
N ASP A 52 27.47 30.49 -24.80
CA ASP A 52 27.34 30.26 -23.37
C ASP A 52 26.49 31.32 -22.65
N GLN A 53 26.21 32.46 -23.28
CA GLN A 53 25.34 33.50 -22.73
C GLN A 53 24.20 33.85 -23.69
N VAL A 54 23.21 34.55 -23.16
CA VAL A 54 22.01 34.99 -23.90
C VAL A 54 21.64 36.42 -23.53
N PHE A 55 21.17 37.18 -24.51
CA PHE A 55 20.62 38.52 -24.30
C PHE A 55 19.21 38.44 -23.69
N LEU A 56 18.94 39.29 -22.72
CA LEU A 56 17.65 39.42 -22.04
C LEU A 56 17.19 40.87 -22.00
N ARG A 57 15.87 41.07 -22.10
CA ARG A 57 15.24 42.37 -21.91
C ARG A 57 13.97 42.22 -21.10
N VAL A 58 13.84 43.00 -20.03
CA VAL A 58 12.58 43.11 -19.29
C VAL A 58 11.78 44.26 -19.93
N VAL A 59 10.58 43.96 -20.42
CA VAL A 59 9.70 44.98 -21.03
C VAL A 59 9.35 46.03 -19.97
N GLY A 60 9.47 47.31 -20.35
CA GLY A 60 9.28 48.44 -19.42
C GLY A 60 10.51 48.78 -18.57
N VAL A 61 11.62 48.03 -18.68
CA VAL A 61 12.90 48.36 -18.06
C VAL A 61 13.89 48.77 -19.14
N ASP A 62 14.52 49.92 -18.95
CA ASP A 62 15.55 50.43 -19.84
C ASP A 62 16.86 49.61 -19.72
N GLY A 63 17.40 49.23 -20.87
CA GLY A 63 18.62 48.42 -20.98
C GLY A 63 18.38 47.00 -21.47
N ALA A 64 19.47 46.26 -21.61
CA ALA A 64 19.49 44.83 -21.84
C ALA A 64 20.46 44.17 -20.86
N PHE A 65 20.30 42.87 -20.65
CA PHE A 65 21.12 42.09 -19.73
C PHE A 65 21.72 40.92 -20.48
N VAL A 66 22.92 40.50 -20.08
CA VAL A 66 23.53 39.26 -20.55
C VAL A 66 23.62 38.31 -19.37
N THR A 67 23.15 37.08 -19.55
CA THR A 67 23.22 36.04 -18.53
C THR A 67 23.62 34.72 -19.15
N ASP A 68 24.09 33.79 -18.32
CA ASP A 68 24.43 32.43 -18.71
C ASP A 68 23.23 31.72 -19.38
N VAL A 69 23.46 30.88 -20.38
CA VAL A 69 22.39 30.22 -21.14
C VAL A 69 21.74 29.05 -20.40
N GLU A 70 22.39 28.49 -19.37
CA GLU A 70 21.97 27.27 -18.67
C GLU A 70 20.62 27.41 -17.99
N TRP A 71 20.17 28.61 -17.62
CA TRP A 71 18.85 28.75 -16.99
C TRP A 71 17.70 28.42 -17.94
N LEU A 72 17.93 28.52 -19.26
CA LEU A 72 16.92 28.16 -20.28
C LEU A 72 16.54 26.68 -20.20
N LYS A 73 17.38 25.80 -19.63
CA LYS A 73 17.03 24.39 -19.42
C LYS A 73 15.91 24.18 -18.39
N PHE A 74 15.66 25.18 -17.54
CA PHE A 74 14.54 25.17 -16.58
C PHE A 74 13.26 25.77 -17.18
N VAL A 75 13.35 26.37 -18.37
CA VAL A 75 12.17 26.82 -19.11
C VAL A 75 11.64 25.65 -19.93
N PRO A 76 10.35 25.32 -19.81
CA PRO A 76 9.72 24.22 -20.50
C PRO A 76 9.64 24.54 -21.99
N ARG A 77 9.71 23.48 -22.81
CA ARG A 77 9.50 23.60 -24.25
C ARG A 77 8.03 23.47 -24.61
N SER A 78 7.25 22.82 -23.76
CA SER A 78 5.81 22.67 -23.92
C SER A 78 5.09 22.77 -22.56
N PRO A 79 3.78 23.08 -22.54
CA PRO A 79 2.98 23.04 -21.32
C PRO A 79 3.06 21.72 -20.55
N ASN A 80 3.33 20.60 -21.24
CA ASN A 80 3.45 19.28 -20.63
C ASN A 80 4.65 19.18 -19.68
N ASP A 81 5.72 19.95 -19.91
CA ASP A 81 6.93 19.88 -19.09
C ASP A 81 6.75 20.54 -17.71
N TRP A 82 5.69 21.35 -17.53
CA TRP A 82 5.32 21.98 -16.26
C TRP A 82 4.08 21.39 -15.61
N ARG A 83 3.30 20.59 -16.34
CA ARG A 83 2.09 19.97 -15.78
C ARG A 83 2.48 18.91 -14.76
N SER A 84 1.73 18.85 -13.66
CA SER A 84 1.85 17.75 -12.72
C SER A 84 1.59 16.43 -13.46
N THR A 85 2.57 15.55 -13.40
CA THR A 85 2.46 14.19 -13.93
C THR A 85 1.92 13.22 -12.89
N ALA A 86 1.51 13.65 -11.69
CA ALA A 86 0.95 12.74 -10.71
C ALA A 86 -0.33 12.07 -11.24
N LEU A 87 -0.37 10.73 -11.28
CA LEU A 87 -1.56 9.99 -11.69
C LEU A 87 -2.67 10.14 -10.65
N VAL A 88 -2.33 10.15 -9.37
CA VAL A 88 -3.23 10.45 -8.27
C VAL A 88 -2.62 11.56 -7.42
N ALA A 89 -3.23 12.75 -7.46
CA ALA A 89 -2.71 13.95 -6.81
C ALA A 89 -3.32 14.13 -5.40
N THR A 90 -3.27 13.08 -4.57
CA THR A 90 -3.84 13.13 -3.21
C THR A 90 -3.00 12.34 -2.23
N ASP A 91 -3.04 12.74 -0.96
CA ASP A 91 -2.44 11.98 0.12
C ASP A 91 -3.29 10.74 0.44
N ALA A 92 -2.89 9.62 -0.15
CA ALA A 92 -3.55 8.33 0.06
C ALA A 92 -3.45 7.83 1.52
N SER A 93 -2.56 8.39 2.34
CA SER A 93 -2.47 8.01 3.77
C SER A 93 -3.73 8.38 4.55
N THR A 94 -4.48 9.38 4.08
CA THR A 94 -5.76 9.82 4.65
C THR A 94 -6.97 9.03 4.12
N CYS A 95 -6.76 8.15 3.15
CA CYS A 95 -7.81 7.35 2.52
C CYS A 95 -8.38 6.36 3.52
N ASP A 96 -9.70 6.36 3.72
CA ASP A 96 -10.40 5.44 4.62
C ASP A 96 -11.40 4.54 3.89
N ALA A 97 -11.72 4.85 2.63
CA ALA A 97 -12.55 4.01 1.78
C ALA A 97 -12.02 3.95 0.34
N ILE A 98 -11.99 2.73 -0.20
CA ILE A 98 -11.64 2.44 -1.59
C ILE A 98 -12.82 1.69 -2.19
N VAL A 99 -13.35 2.20 -3.30
CA VAL A 99 -14.34 1.48 -4.10
C VAL A 99 -13.74 1.24 -5.47
N LEU A 100 -13.70 -0.02 -5.89
CA LEU A 100 -13.23 -0.37 -7.22
C LEU A 100 -14.20 -1.30 -7.93
N THR A 101 -14.18 -1.20 -9.26
CA THR A 101 -14.87 -2.13 -10.15
C THR A 101 -13.93 -2.65 -11.20
N ASN A 102 -13.74 -3.97 -11.23
CA ASN A 102 -13.03 -4.69 -12.28
C ASN A 102 -13.93 -5.85 -12.75
N ASP A 103 -14.10 -6.04 -14.06
CA ASP A 103 -14.85 -7.17 -14.64
C ASP A 103 -16.18 -7.52 -13.93
N THR A 104 -17.01 -6.49 -13.69
CA THR A 104 -18.37 -6.50 -13.07
C THR A 104 -18.48 -6.61 -11.54
N LYS A 105 -17.40 -6.86 -10.81
CA LYS A 105 -17.46 -6.95 -9.34
C LYS A 105 -17.20 -5.60 -8.69
N VAL A 106 -18.05 -5.21 -7.74
CA VAL A 106 -17.83 -4.05 -6.88
C VAL A 106 -17.12 -4.51 -5.63
N ILE A 107 -15.87 -4.07 -5.46
CA ILE A 107 -15.09 -4.30 -4.25
C ILE A 107 -15.05 -2.99 -3.47
N GLU A 108 -15.44 -3.06 -2.21
CA GLU A 108 -15.38 -1.93 -1.29
C GLU A 108 -14.54 -2.31 -0.09
N LEU A 109 -13.46 -1.56 0.11
CA LEU A 109 -12.53 -1.69 1.21
C LEU A 109 -12.68 -0.45 2.11
N ARG A 110 -12.73 -0.64 3.42
CA ARG A 110 -12.81 0.43 4.40
C ARG A 110 -11.90 0.20 5.59
N ARG A 111 -11.50 1.27 6.25
CA ARG A 111 -10.90 1.27 7.58
C ARG A 111 -11.46 2.44 8.39
N ASP A 112 -11.51 2.31 9.71
CA ASP A 112 -12.04 3.38 10.57
C ASP A 112 -11.08 4.57 10.67
N ASP A 113 -9.78 4.27 10.75
CA ASP A 113 -8.70 5.25 10.76
C ASP A 113 -7.41 4.63 10.18
N ALA A 114 -6.37 5.46 9.98
CA ALA A 114 -5.13 5.04 9.33
C ALA A 114 -4.32 3.96 10.09
N ARG A 115 -4.57 3.76 11.38
CA ARG A 115 -3.92 2.74 12.22
C ARG A 115 -4.72 1.43 12.28
N ARG A 116 -5.96 1.43 11.78
CA ARG A 116 -6.82 0.25 11.78
C ARG A 116 -6.65 -0.54 10.49
N PRO A 117 -6.74 -1.87 10.56
CA PRO A 117 -6.62 -2.71 9.38
C PRO A 117 -7.76 -2.44 8.41
N TRP A 118 -7.48 -2.60 7.12
CA TRP A 118 -8.48 -2.61 6.07
C TRP A 118 -9.42 -3.80 6.24
N ARG A 119 -10.70 -3.56 5.94
CA ARG A 119 -11.77 -4.55 5.90
C ARG A 119 -12.46 -4.48 4.55
N MET A 120 -12.82 -5.62 4.01
CA MET A 120 -13.71 -5.70 2.87
C MET A 120 -15.15 -5.64 3.36
N ILE A 121 -15.93 -4.75 2.74
CA ILE A 121 -17.36 -4.54 3.00
C ILE A 121 -18.21 -5.13 1.86
N ARG A 122 -17.68 -5.09 0.63
CA ARG A 122 -18.30 -5.69 -0.57
C ARG A 122 -17.27 -6.47 -1.40
N PRO A 123 -17.67 -7.59 -2.01
CA PRO A 123 -19.03 -8.15 -2.03
C PRO A 123 -19.44 -8.91 -0.75
N LEU A 124 -18.50 -9.14 0.16
CA LEU A 124 -18.68 -9.87 1.42
C LEU A 124 -17.91 -9.17 2.55
N GLN A 125 -18.31 -9.42 3.79
CA GLN A 125 -17.66 -8.86 4.99
C GLN A 125 -16.45 -9.72 5.37
N ALA A 126 -15.23 -9.25 5.15
CA ALA A 126 -14.01 -10.02 5.47
C ALA A 126 -12.85 -9.14 5.93
N ARG A 127 -11.87 -9.76 6.60
CA ARG A 127 -10.53 -9.17 6.76
C ARG A 127 -9.90 -8.96 5.37
N ALA A 128 -9.23 -7.84 5.21
CA ALA A 128 -8.51 -7.52 3.98
C ALA A 128 -6.99 -7.48 4.24
N ASP A 129 -6.22 -7.78 3.19
CA ASP A 129 -4.76 -7.71 3.23
C ASP A 129 -4.31 -6.25 3.32
N SER A 130 -4.17 -5.78 4.56
CA SER A 130 -3.91 -4.37 4.85
C SER A 130 -2.54 -3.91 4.34
N ASP A 131 -1.56 -4.82 4.33
CA ASP A 131 -0.20 -4.53 3.90
C ASP A 131 -0.17 -4.35 2.38
N ARG A 132 -0.75 -5.30 1.61
CA ARG A 132 -0.81 -5.19 0.14
C ARG A 132 -1.66 -4.01 -0.33
N ILE A 133 -2.76 -3.71 0.34
CA ILE A 133 -3.58 -2.52 0.03
C ILE A 133 -2.76 -1.24 0.27
N THR A 134 -2.02 -1.17 1.38
CA THR A 134 -1.19 0.00 1.71
C THR A 134 -0.06 0.16 0.69
N GLU A 135 0.61 -0.93 0.32
CA GLU A 135 1.63 -0.93 -0.74
C GLU A 135 1.05 -0.48 -2.09
N ALA A 136 -0.11 -1.00 -2.49
CA ALA A 136 -0.76 -0.62 -3.74
C ALA A 136 -1.18 0.85 -3.78
N LEU A 137 -1.62 1.42 -2.65
CA LEU A 137 -1.89 2.86 -2.53
C LEU A 137 -0.60 3.69 -2.69
N GLN A 138 0.51 3.26 -2.11
CA GLN A 138 1.81 3.93 -2.25
C GLN A 138 2.30 3.88 -3.70
N GLN A 139 2.20 2.72 -4.35
CA GLN A 139 2.55 2.55 -5.77
C GLN A 139 1.71 3.48 -6.64
N LEU A 140 0.38 3.52 -6.43
CA LEU A 140 -0.53 4.41 -7.14
C LEU A 140 -0.21 5.90 -6.93
N GLN A 141 0.16 6.30 -5.72
CA GLN A 141 0.52 7.68 -5.39
C GLN A 141 1.86 8.09 -6.04
N SER A 142 2.80 7.16 -6.14
CA SER A 142 4.09 7.37 -6.81
C SER A 142 4.00 7.36 -8.34
N ALA A 143 2.87 6.92 -8.89
CA ALA A 143 2.71 6.71 -10.33
C ALA A 143 2.63 8.04 -11.09
N GLY A 144 3.45 8.13 -12.13
CA GLY A 144 3.48 9.25 -13.07
C GLY A 144 2.69 8.95 -14.35
N ILE A 145 2.04 9.98 -14.88
CA ILE A 145 1.52 10.04 -16.25
C ILE A 145 2.72 9.94 -17.19
N MET A 146 2.67 8.97 -18.11
CA MET A 146 3.72 8.73 -19.10
C MET A 146 3.56 9.68 -20.28
N HIS A 147 2.33 9.80 -20.78
CA HIS A 147 1.98 10.65 -21.93
C HIS A 147 0.58 11.24 -21.79
N PHE A 148 0.38 12.45 -22.30
CA PHE A 148 -0.95 13.01 -22.54
C PHE A 148 -1.39 12.59 -23.93
N VAL A 149 -2.52 11.87 -24.03
CA VAL A 149 -2.98 11.23 -25.29
C VAL A 149 -3.90 12.16 -26.06
N THR A 150 -4.91 12.70 -25.38
CA THR A 150 -5.80 13.73 -25.95
C THR A 150 -6.30 14.65 -24.83
N GLU A 151 -6.50 15.92 -25.19
CA GLU A 151 -7.07 16.96 -24.32
C GLU A 151 -8.42 17.45 -24.86
N GLU A 152 -8.96 16.81 -25.91
CA GLU A 152 -10.20 17.21 -26.55
C GLU A 152 -11.42 16.92 -25.66
N ALA A 153 -12.20 17.95 -25.37
CA ALA A 153 -13.46 17.79 -24.66
C ALA A 153 -14.45 16.98 -25.51
N GLY A 154 -14.98 15.89 -24.95
CA GLY A 154 -15.90 15.00 -25.66
C GLY A 154 -15.22 13.96 -26.57
N ALA A 155 -13.91 13.74 -26.40
CA ALA A 155 -13.22 12.61 -27.04
C ALA A 155 -13.99 11.30 -26.77
N ASP A 156 -14.07 10.43 -27.80
CA ASP A 156 -14.76 9.15 -27.68
C ASP A 156 -14.00 8.21 -26.72
N LEU A 157 -14.47 8.16 -25.48
CA LEU A 157 -13.87 7.37 -24.41
C LEU A 157 -13.96 5.85 -24.68
N ALA A 158 -14.89 5.40 -25.53
CA ALA A 158 -14.98 3.99 -25.91
C ALA A 158 -13.74 3.55 -26.71
N VAL A 159 -13.14 4.45 -27.51
CA VAL A 159 -11.90 4.17 -28.25
C VAL A 159 -10.73 3.88 -27.33
N PHE A 160 -10.77 4.36 -26.08
CA PHE A 160 -9.72 4.10 -25.07
C PHE A 160 -10.10 2.98 -24.08
N GLY A 161 -11.28 2.38 -24.23
CA GLY A 161 -11.81 1.43 -23.24
C GLY A 161 -12.12 2.10 -21.90
N LEU A 162 -12.52 3.38 -21.91
CA LEU A 162 -12.92 4.14 -20.71
C LEU A 162 -14.45 4.29 -20.61
N GLN A 163 -15.20 3.67 -21.53
CA GLN A 163 -16.66 3.64 -21.53
C GLN A 163 -17.18 2.29 -22.10
N PRO A 164 -17.46 1.28 -21.24
CA PRO A 164 -17.13 1.24 -19.82
C PRO A 164 -15.61 1.10 -19.59
N PRO A 165 -15.09 1.53 -18.43
CA PRO A 165 -13.70 1.29 -18.07
C PRO A 165 -13.45 -0.16 -17.63
N ASP A 166 -12.26 -0.69 -17.93
CA ASP A 166 -11.80 -2.00 -17.45
C ASP A 166 -11.57 -1.98 -15.92
N LEU A 167 -11.19 -0.83 -15.38
CA LEU A 167 -11.05 -0.56 -13.95
C LEU A 167 -11.58 0.84 -13.63
N SER A 168 -12.47 0.97 -12.64
CA SER A 168 -12.80 2.25 -12.01
C SER A 168 -12.36 2.17 -10.55
N LEU A 169 -11.65 3.18 -10.06
CA LEU A 169 -11.10 3.26 -8.71
C LEU A 169 -11.47 4.59 -8.08
N TRP A 170 -12.07 4.55 -6.89
CA TRP A 170 -12.51 5.70 -6.12
C TRP A 170 -11.87 5.68 -4.74
N LEU A 171 -11.11 6.71 -4.41
CA LEU A 171 -10.47 6.92 -3.12
C LEU A 171 -11.24 7.98 -2.34
N ARG A 172 -11.49 7.75 -1.06
CA ARG A 172 -12.31 8.63 -0.21
C ARG A 172 -11.71 8.80 1.18
N SER A 173 -12.07 9.91 1.80
CA SER A 173 -11.86 10.20 3.23
C SER A 173 -13.19 10.70 3.79
N GLY A 174 -13.84 9.87 4.60
CA GLY A 174 -15.20 10.07 5.06
C GLY A 174 -16.17 10.21 3.89
N THR A 175 -16.89 11.34 3.86
CA THR A 175 -17.81 11.65 2.76
C THR A 175 -17.12 12.23 1.53
N ASN A 176 -15.88 12.72 1.66
CA ASN A 176 -15.16 13.43 0.61
C ASN A 176 -14.49 12.47 -0.38
N ALA A 177 -14.62 12.76 -1.67
CA ALA A 177 -13.84 12.10 -2.70
C ALA A 177 -12.42 12.70 -2.72
N LEU A 178 -11.41 11.86 -2.52
CA LEU A 178 -10.00 12.23 -2.62
C LEU A 178 -9.56 12.23 -4.08
N SER A 179 -9.81 11.12 -4.76
CA SER A 179 -9.48 10.95 -6.17
C SER A 179 -10.34 9.86 -6.79
N ALA A 180 -10.53 9.93 -8.10
CA ALA A 180 -11.15 8.85 -8.85
C ALA A 180 -10.49 8.71 -10.22
N LEU A 181 -10.20 7.47 -10.59
CA LEU A 181 -9.43 7.10 -11.77
C LEU A 181 -10.16 5.99 -12.50
N ASP A 182 -10.38 6.18 -13.78
CA ASP A 182 -10.76 5.12 -14.70
C ASP A 182 -9.54 4.70 -15.51
N ALA A 183 -9.35 3.39 -15.68
CA ALA A 183 -8.35 2.82 -16.56
C ALA A 183 -9.01 1.86 -17.54
N GLY A 184 -8.60 1.97 -18.80
CA GLY A 184 -9.13 1.20 -19.91
C GLY A 184 -8.11 0.25 -20.49
N LYS A 185 -8.18 0.07 -21.82
CA LYS A 185 -7.35 -0.91 -22.51
C LYS A 185 -5.87 -0.53 -22.52
N ALA A 186 -5.03 -1.53 -22.77
CA ALA A 186 -3.60 -1.31 -23.01
C ALA A 186 -3.36 -0.41 -24.23
N VAL A 187 -2.31 0.41 -24.16
CA VAL A 187 -1.91 1.28 -25.27
C VAL A 187 -1.34 0.43 -26.42
N THR A 188 -1.76 0.71 -27.65
CA THR A 188 -1.29 -0.01 -28.85
C THR A 188 0.24 0.05 -28.96
N ASN A 189 0.88 -1.10 -29.14
CA ASN A 189 2.35 -1.26 -29.18
C ASN A 189 3.09 -0.86 -27.87
N ALA A 190 2.38 -0.66 -26.75
CA ALA A 190 2.97 -0.35 -25.44
C ALA A 190 2.19 -1.05 -24.32
N SER A 191 2.31 -2.37 -24.21
CA SER A 191 1.54 -3.20 -23.26
C SER A 191 1.78 -2.88 -21.78
N ALA A 192 2.90 -2.25 -21.44
CA ALA A 192 3.21 -1.75 -20.10
C ALA A 192 2.43 -0.47 -19.74
N GLN A 193 1.66 0.09 -20.67
CA GLN A 193 0.85 1.30 -20.48
C GLN A 193 -0.63 0.99 -20.69
N VAL A 194 -1.48 1.69 -19.96
CA VAL A 194 -2.94 1.68 -20.14
C VAL A 194 -3.44 3.10 -20.34
N TYR A 195 -4.53 3.25 -21.10
CA TYR A 195 -5.23 4.52 -21.13
C TYR A 195 -5.93 4.75 -19.79
N ALA A 196 -5.86 5.97 -19.28
CA ALA A 196 -6.51 6.35 -18.04
C ALA A 196 -7.14 7.74 -18.13
N ASN A 197 -8.16 7.98 -17.33
CA ASN A 197 -8.78 9.28 -17.14
C ASN A 197 -9.09 9.50 -15.66
N ARG A 198 -8.68 10.67 -15.14
CA ARG A 198 -9.07 11.07 -13.79
C ARG A 198 -10.43 11.74 -13.86
N LYS A 199 -11.38 11.31 -13.03
CA LYS A 199 -12.70 11.95 -12.98
C LYS A 199 -12.55 13.43 -12.64
N GLY A 200 -13.25 14.28 -13.38
CA GLY A 200 -13.16 15.74 -13.25
C GLY A 200 -12.05 16.38 -14.09
N PHE A 201 -11.23 15.60 -14.80
CA PHE A 201 -10.22 16.09 -15.73
C PHE A 201 -10.54 15.68 -17.17
N THR A 202 -10.40 16.62 -18.10
CA THR A 202 -10.61 16.36 -19.54
C THR A 202 -9.60 15.40 -20.15
N PRO A 203 -8.29 15.45 -19.84
CA PRO A 203 -7.31 14.66 -20.58
C PRO A 203 -7.46 13.15 -20.40
N VAL A 204 -7.29 12.42 -21.50
CA VAL A 204 -6.93 11.00 -21.48
C VAL A 204 -5.42 10.90 -21.49
N VAL A 205 -4.89 10.06 -20.61
CA VAL A 205 -3.46 9.89 -20.41
C VAL A 205 -3.04 8.44 -20.59
N ALA A 206 -1.76 8.21 -20.84
CA ALA A 206 -1.14 6.89 -20.72
C ALA A 206 -0.52 6.79 -19.32
N ALA A 207 -0.89 5.75 -18.58
CA ALA A 207 -0.42 5.46 -17.22
C ALA A 207 0.32 4.12 -17.17
N PRO A 208 1.28 3.93 -16.24
CA PRO A 208 1.96 2.66 -16.06
C PRO A 208 0.98 1.59 -15.59
N ARG A 209 0.87 0.49 -16.33
CA ARG A 209 -0.03 -0.63 -16.02
C ARG A 209 0.31 -1.29 -14.68
N GLU A 210 1.60 -1.35 -14.35
CA GLU A 210 2.12 -1.94 -13.10
C GLU A 210 1.52 -1.27 -11.85
N ALA A 211 1.43 0.07 -11.84
CA ALA A 211 0.85 0.82 -10.73
C ALA A 211 -0.65 0.52 -10.50
N LEU A 212 -1.30 -0.12 -11.47
CA LEU A 212 -2.71 -0.51 -11.40
C LEU A 212 -2.92 -2.02 -11.22
N ALA A 213 -1.86 -2.83 -11.27
CA ALA A 213 -1.95 -4.28 -11.37
C ALA A 213 -2.73 -4.92 -10.21
N PHE A 214 -2.47 -4.49 -8.96
CA PHE A 214 -3.19 -4.99 -7.78
C PHE A 214 -4.69 -4.73 -7.84
N TRP A 215 -5.10 -3.57 -8.37
CA TRP A 215 -6.51 -3.16 -8.43
C TRP A 215 -7.33 -3.94 -9.47
N TYR A 216 -6.68 -4.64 -10.39
CA TYR A 216 -7.32 -5.61 -11.29
C TYR A 216 -7.54 -6.99 -10.65
N GLY A 217 -7.10 -7.21 -9.40
CA GLY A 217 -7.22 -8.49 -8.71
C GLY A 217 -8.66 -8.96 -8.51
N ALA A 218 -8.84 -10.26 -8.32
CA ALA A 218 -10.11 -10.85 -7.92
C ALA A 218 -10.41 -10.56 -6.44
N VAL A 219 -11.66 -10.75 -6.01
CA VAL A 219 -12.10 -10.56 -4.61
C VAL A 219 -11.16 -11.22 -3.59
N ASN A 220 -10.74 -12.46 -3.84
CA ASN A 220 -9.86 -13.18 -2.91
C ASN A 220 -8.44 -12.61 -2.83
N ASP A 221 -7.97 -11.87 -3.84
CA ASP A 221 -6.65 -11.24 -3.83
C ASP A 221 -6.56 -10.08 -2.82
N PHE A 222 -7.71 -9.54 -2.40
CA PHE A 222 -7.80 -8.49 -1.39
C PHE A 222 -8.04 -9.02 0.03
N ARG A 223 -8.35 -10.31 0.20
CA ARG A 223 -8.63 -10.89 1.53
C ARG A 223 -7.32 -11.12 2.28
N ASP A 224 -7.38 -10.99 3.61
CA ASP A 224 -6.24 -11.28 4.48
C ASP A 224 -5.77 -12.73 4.29
N PRO A 225 -4.50 -12.96 3.90
CA PRO A 225 -4.00 -14.31 3.65
C PRO A 225 -3.68 -15.08 4.93
N HIS A 226 -3.75 -14.46 6.12
CA HIS A 226 -3.46 -15.12 7.40
C HIS A 226 -4.74 -15.45 8.17
N LEU A 227 -4.76 -16.60 8.86
CA LEU A 227 -5.92 -16.99 9.70
C LEU A 227 -6.06 -16.15 10.98
N LEU A 228 -4.95 -15.58 11.43
CA LEU A 228 -4.85 -14.86 12.68
C LEU A 228 -3.74 -13.84 12.59
N SER A 229 -3.99 -12.63 13.09
CA SER A 229 -2.95 -11.65 13.39
C SER A 229 -2.90 -11.42 14.89
N LEU A 230 -1.70 -11.50 15.46
CA LEU A 230 -1.44 -11.38 16.90
C LEU A 230 -0.82 -10.02 17.19
N THR A 231 -1.64 -8.96 17.18
CA THR A 231 -1.18 -7.58 17.43
C THR A 231 -1.07 -7.25 18.92
N ASP A 232 -1.95 -7.84 19.73
CA ASP A 232 -1.98 -7.63 21.17
C ASP A 232 -1.23 -8.73 21.93
N PRO A 233 -0.70 -8.46 23.14
CA PRO A 233 -0.04 -9.47 23.94
C PRO A 233 -0.98 -10.65 24.25
N VAL A 234 -0.59 -11.85 23.80
CA VAL A 234 -1.31 -13.09 24.11
C VAL A 234 -1.14 -13.44 25.59
N THR A 235 -2.25 -13.65 26.27
CA THR A 235 -2.36 -13.96 27.70
C THR A 235 -2.66 -15.43 27.96
N GLU A 236 -3.41 -16.07 27.05
CA GLU A 236 -3.82 -17.46 27.18
C GLU A 236 -3.98 -18.12 25.81
N ILE A 237 -3.56 -19.37 25.69
CA ILE A 237 -3.87 -20.24 24.56
C ILE A 237 -4.49 -21.52 25.10
N GLU A 238 -5.70 -21.83 24.68
CA GLU A 238 -6.41 -23.05 25.03
C GLU A 238 -6.53 -23.91 23.77
N VAL A 239 -5.96 -25.11 23.83
CA VAL A 239 -6.08 -26.13 22.79
C VAL A 239 -7.06 -27.19 23.27
N ARG A 240 -8.12 -27.44 22.51
CA ARG A 240 -9.11 -28.49 22.77
C ARG A 240 -8.95 -29.61 21.75
N GLY A 241 -9.05 -30.84 22.22
CA GLY A 241 -8.84 -32.06 21.43
C GLY A 241 -8.48 -33.23 22.36
N PRO A 242 -8.06 -34.37 21.81
CA PRO A 242 -7.67 -35.55 22.61
C PRO A 242 -6.62 -35.24 23.68
N ASP A 243 -5.60 -34.45 23.32
CA ASP A 243 -4.48 -34.06 24.21
C ASP A 243 -4.51 -32.57 24.53
N GLY A 244 -5.70 -32.04 24.80
CA GLY A 244 -5.94 -30.61 25.05
C GLY A 244 -5.17 -30.05 26.26
N PHE A 245 -4.83 -28.76 26.18
CA PHE A 245 -4.05 -28.08 27.21
C PHE A 245 -4.31 -26.57 27.20
N ILE A 246 -3.88 -25.89 28.28
CA ILE A 246 -4.00 -24.43 28.40
C ILE A 246 -2.64 -23.86 28.79
N LEU A 247 -2.10 -22.98 27.96
CA LEU A 247 -0.94 -22.16 28.26
C LEU A 247 -1.41 -20.80 28.81
N LYS A 248 -0.92 -20.42 29.99
CA LYS A 248 -1.20 -19.13 30.62
C LYS A 248 0.08 -18.34 30.78
N ARG A 249 0.04 -17.07 30.40
CA ARG A 249 1.16 -16.14 30.55
C ARG A 249 1.36 -15.81 32.03
N GLN A 250 2.62 -15.83 32.47
CA GLN A 250 3.07 -15.46 33.82
C GLN A 250 4.07 -14.31 33.72
N GLY A 251 3.62 -13.10 34.04
CA GLY A 251 4.45 -11.89 33.92
C GLY A 251 4.81 -11.55 32.46
N THR A 252 6.03 -11.01 32.25
CA THR A 252 6.46 -10.49 30.94
C THR A 252 6.85 -11.59 29.95
N ASN A 253 7.54 -12.65 30.41
CA ASN A 253 8.09 -13.68 29.53
C ASN A 253 7.81 -15.12 30.01
N GLY A 254 7.24 -15.30 31.21
CA GLY A 254 6.96 -16.61 31.75
C GLY A 254 5.67 -17.19 31.16
N TRP A 255 5.61 -18.52 31.12
CA TRP A 255 4.42 -19.27 30.76
C TRP A 255 4.25 -20.45 31.72
N SER A 256 3.02 -20.90 31.89
CA SER A 256 2.67 -22.07 32.70
C SER A 256 1.62 -22.90 31.98
N LEU A 257 1.71 -24.22 32.12
CA LEU A 257 0.63 -25.13 31.73
C LEU A 257 -0.40 -25.19 32.87
N ALA A 258 -1.68 -24.99 32.56
CA ALA A 258 -2.73 -25.09 33.55
C ALA A 258 -2.78 -26.51 34.14
N GLY A 259 -2.76 -26.60 35.47
CA GLY A 259 -2.74 -27.88 36.18
C GLY A 259 -1.35 -28.49 36.39
N GLU A 260 -0.29 -27.89 35.83
CA GLU A 260 1.10 -28.28 36.10
C GLU A 260 1.78 -27.27 37.03
N SER A 261 2.68 -27.75 37.90
CA SER A 261 3.44 -26.90 38.84
C SER A 261 4.73 -26.35 38.26
N PHE A 262 5.17 -26.89 37.12
CA PHE A 262 6.39 -26.46 36.44
C PHE A 262 6.07 -25.37 35.39
N PRO A 263 7.00 -24.42 35.17
CA PRO A 263 6.85 -23.47 34.08
C PRO A 263 6.83 -24.19 32.72
N ALA A 264 6.17 -23.55 31.75
CA ALA A 264 6.27 -23.94 30.36
C ALA A 264 7.52 -23.29 29.74
N ASP A 265 8.17 -24.00 28.82
CA ASP A 265 9.30 -23.54 28.04
C ASP A 265 8.90 -22.32 27.20
N ALA A 266 9.39 -21.14 27.57
CA ALA A 266 8.99 -19.89 26.96
C ALA A 266 9.34 -19.84 25.46
N ASP A 267 10.47 -20.43 25.06
CA ASP A 267 10.91 -20.46 23.66
C ASP A 267 9.95 -21.31 22.80
N SER A 268 9.49 -22.45 23.31
CA SER A 268 8.51 -23.31 22.66
C SER A 268 7.15 -22.60 22.51
N VAL A 269 6.71 -21.86 23.54
CA VAL A 269 5.48 -21.04 23.43
C VAL A 269 5.65 -19.92 22.40
N GLN A 270 6.80 -19.25 22.37
CA GLN A 270 7.08 -18.22 21.35
C GLN A 270 7.10 -18.81 19.94
N LEU A 271 7.65 -20.02 19.75
CA LEU A 271 7.59 -20.72 18.48
C LEU A 271 6.15 -21.03 18.08
N PHE A 272 5.33 -21.51 19.01
CA PHE A 272 3.92 -21.78 18.74
C PHE A 272 3.15 -20.52 18.36
N LEU A 273 3.38 -19.39 19.05
CA LEU A 273 2.79 -18.10 18.69
C LEU A 273 3.20 -17.65 17.28
N LYS A 274 4.47 -17.85 16.89
CA LYS A 274 4.95 -17.57 15.54
C LYS A 274 4.29 -18.48 14.50
N VAL A 275 4.08 -19.75 14.80
CA VAL A 275 3.34 -20.67 13.93
C VAL A 275 1.91 -20.18 13.76
N LEU A 276 1.21 -19.89 14.86
CA LEU A 276 -0.18 -19.40 14.83
C LEU A 276 -0.35 -18.12 14.02
N GLY A 277 0.50 -17.11 14.25
CA GLY A 277 0.48 -15.86 13.49
C GLY A 277 0.96 -16.01 12.04
N GLY A 278 1.65 -17.10 11.73
CA GLY A 278 2.15 -17.41 10.39
C GLY A 278 1.24 -18.34 9.58
N LEU A 279 0.14 -18.84 10.13
CA LEU A 279 -0.77 -19.73 9.41
C LEU A 279 -1.40 -19.02 8.22
N ARG A 280 -1.18 -19.55 7.02
CA ARG A 280 -1.71 -18.99 5.77
C ARG A 280 -2.91 -19.76 5.26
N VAL A 281 -3.90 -19.02 4.77
CA VAL A 281 -5.04 -19.58 4.05
C VAL A 281 -4.54 -20.16 2.72
N ALA A 282 -4.64 -21.48 2.57
CA ALA A 282 -4.33 -22.16 1.32
C ALA A 282 -5.47 -22.05 0.30
N GLY A 283 -6.70 -21.81 0.77
CA GLY A 283 -7.85 -21.58 -0.10
C GLY A 283 -9.08 -21.07 0.64
N PHE A 284 -9.87 -20.25 -0.03
CA PHE A 284 -11.19 -19.80 0.42
C PHE A 284 -12.23 -20.81 -0.07
N VAL A 285 -12.66 -21.72 0.81
CA VAL A 285 -13.48 -22.89 0.43
C VAL A 285 -14.95 -22.54 0.36
N LYS A 286 -15.46 -21.75 1.31
CA LYS A 286 -16.87 -21.38 1.36
C LYS A 286 -17.08 -20.02 2.03
N ASP A 287 -17.86 -19.15 1.38
CA ASP A 287 -18.11 -17.78 1.81
C ASP A 287 -19.39 -17.58 2.64
N VAL A 288 -20.30 -18.57 2.66
CA VAL A 288 -21.52 -18.56 3.47
C VAL A 288 -21.69 -19.94 4.07
N VAL A 289 -21.41 -20.07 5.37
CA VAL A 289 -21.38 -21.35 6.06
C VAL A 289 -22.70 -21.63 6.77
N THR A 290 -23.28 -22.79 6.50
CA THR A 290 -24.47 -23.30 7.19
C THR A 290 -24.11 -24.46 8.13
N ALA A 291 -25.02 -24.85 9.03
CA ALA A 291 -24.78 -25.98 9.93
C ALA A 291 -24.50 -27.31 9.19
N PRO A 292 -25.22 -27.68 8.11
CA PRO A 292 -24.87 -28.84 7.28
C PRO A 292 -23.46 -28.77 6.69
N ASP A 293 -22.99 -27.57 6.33
CA ASP A 293 -21.63 -27.40 5.81
C ASP A 293 -20.60 -27.75 6.88
N LEU A 294 -20.80 -27.32 8.13
CA LEU A 294 -19.88 -27.65 9.21
C LEU A 294 -19.73 -29.16 9.39
N ALA A 295 -20.84 -29.91 9.34
CA ALA A 295 -20.80 -31.37 9.40
C ALA A 295 -20.08 -31.97 8.17
N ALA A 296 -20.39 -31.49 6.96
CA ALA A 296 -19.75 -31.94 5.73
C ALA A 296 -18.24 -31.65 5.69
N TYR A 297 -17.81 -30.57 6.33
CA TYR A 297 -16.41 -30.19 6.45
C TYR A 297 -15.72 -30.76 7.70
N GLY A 298 -16.41 -31.57 8.52
CA GLY A 298 -15.83 -32.18 9.72
C GLY A 298 -15.58 -31.19 10.86
N LEU A 299 -16.19 -30.00 10.79
CA LEU A 299 -16.10 -28.90 11.76
C LEU A 299 -17.24 -28.93 12.80
N ALA A 300 -18.08 -29.97 12.77
CA ALA A 300 -19.13 -30.22 13.75
C ALA A 300 -19.28 -31.74 14.00
N PRO A 301 -18.59 -32.31 15.03
CA PRO A 301 -17.62 -31.66 15.91
C PRO A 301 -16.24 -31.47 15.23
N PRO A 302 -15.48 -30.41 15.54
CA PRO A 302 -14.10 -30.27 15.06
C PRO A 302 -13.17 -31.25 15.77
N GLN A 303 -12.07 -31.63 15.10
CA GLN A 303 -11.04 -32.51 15.69
C GLN A 303 -10.13 -31.77 16.67
N ARG A 304 -9.91 -30.47 16.44
CA ARG A 304 -9.10 -29.61 17.29
C ARG A 304 -9.69 -28.20 17.31
N GLU A 305 -9.70 -27.55 18.47
CA GLU A 305 -9.93 -26.10 18.56
C GLU A 305 -8.73 -25.41 19.21
N ILE A 306 -8.41 -24.21 18.75
CA ILE A 306 -7.41 -23.33 19.37
C ILE A 306 -8.08 -22.00 19.67
N LEU A 307 -8.16 -21.66 20.95
CA LEU A 307 -8.68 -20.40 21.44
C LEU A 307 -7.50 -19.54 21.91
N VAL A 308 -7.42 -18.31 21.43
CA VAL A 308 -6.37 -17.36 21.77
C VAL A 308 -6.99 -16.16 22.46
N ARG A 309 -6.51 -15.84 23.65
CA ARG A 309 -6.90 -14.63 24.38
C ARG A 309 -5.75 -13.66 24.46
N THR A 310 -6.08 -12.38 24.35
CA THR A 310 -5.12 -11.27 24.42
C THR A 310 -5.52 -10.27 25.48
N ALA A 311 -4.54 -9.52 25.97
CA ALA A 311 -4.78 -8.33 26.78
C ALA A 311 -5.02 -7.14 25.85
N SER A 312 -6.29 -6.76 25.69
CA SER A 312 -6.70 -5.53 25.00
C SER A 312 -7.24 -4.55 26.04
N ASP A 313 -6.65 -3.35 26.12
CA ASP A 313 -7.02 -2.30 27.09
C ASP A 313 -7.12 -2.79 28.55
N GLY A 314 -6.19 -3.68 28.94
CA GLY A 314 -6.14 -4.26 30.29
C GLY A 314 -7.19 -5.34 30.57
N THR A 315 -8.03 -5.69 29.59
CA THR A 315 -9.05 -6.74 29.69
C THR A 315 -8.61 -7.98 28.91
N ASN A 316 -8.88 -9.17 29.46
CA ASN A 316 -8.59 -10.43 28.77
C ASN A 316 -9.75 -10.76 27.81
N VAL A 317 -9.51 -10.72 26.50
CA VAL A 317 -10.54 -10.87 25.47
C VAL A 317 -10.22 -12.07 24.58
N LEU A 318 -11.26 -12.83 24.18
CA LEU A 318 -11.11 -13.89 23.17
C LEU A 318 -10.84 -13.22 21.81
N SER A 319 -9.58 -13.24 21.40
CA SER A 319 -9.13 -12.65 20.14
C SER A 319 -9.40 -13.57 18.96
N ALA A 320 -9.35 -14.89 19.16
CA ALA A 320 -9.63 -15.87 18.12
C ALA A 320 -10.09 -17.22 18.67
N GLN A 321 -10.95 -17.89 17.92
CA GLN A 321 -11.28 -19.30 18.09
C GLN A 321 -11.22 -19.97 16.71
N LEU A 322 -10.28 -20.89 16.57
CA LEU A 322 -10.00 -21.64 15.35
C LEU A 322 -10.45 -23.08 15.55
N ALA A 323 -11.36 -23.58 14.72
CA ALA A 323 -11.79 -24.96 14.70
C ALA A 323 -11.23 -25.66 13.47
N PHE A 324 -10.56 -26.80 13.67
CA PHE A 324 -9.84 -27.53 12.63
C PHE A 324 -10.45 -28.92 12.41
N ALA A 325 -10.42 -29.36 11.15
CA ALA A 325 -10.85 -30.69 10.74
C ALA A 325 -9.94 -31.23 9.65
N VAL A 326 -9.40 -32.43 9.85
CA VAL A 326 -8.67 -33.18 8.84
C VAL A 326 -9.61 -34.18 8.18
N GLN A 327 -9.74 -34.08 6.86
CA GLN A 327 -10.49 -35.00 6.03
C GLN A 327 -9.62 -35.56 4.90
N THR A 328 -10.13 -36.58 4.21
CA THR A 328 -9.42 -37.21 3.08
C THR A 328 -9.18 -36.24 1.92
N ASN A 329 -10.00 -35.20 1.77
CA ASN A 329 -9.92 -34.20 0.71
C ASN A 329 -9.23 -32.89 1.13
N GLY A 330 -8.75 -32.77 2.38
CA GLY A 330 -8.03 -31.59 2.82
C GLY A 330 -8.14 -31.31 4.32
N ILE A 331 -7.50 -30.22 4.73
CA ILE A 331 -7.55 -29.69 6.09
C ILE A 331 -8.37 -28.42 6.06
N PHE A 332 -9.47 -28.41 6.80
CA PHE A 332 -10.38 -27.29 6.86
C PHE A 332 -10.27 -26.60 8.21
N VAL A 333 -10.39 -25.28 8.18
CA VAL A 333 -10.40 -24.47 9.38
C VAL A 333 -11.49 -23.42 9.29
N ARG A 334 -12.13 -23.17 10.42
CA ARG A 334 -13.09 -22.08 10.60
C ARG A 334 -12.65 -21.19 11.74
N ARG A 335 -12.77 -19.89 11.52
CA ARG A 335 -12.66 -18.88 12.55
C ARG A 335 -14.07 -18.54 13.07
N ALA A 336 -14.29 -18.54 14.38
CA ALA A 336 -15.65 -18.46 14.94
C ALA A 336 -16.35 -17.11 14.72
N ASP A 337 -15.59 -16.03 14.56
CA ASP A 337 -16.04 -14.66 14.27
C ASP A 337 -16.19 -14.38 12.75
N GLU A 338 -16.05 -15.42 11.91
CA GLU A 338 -16.17 -15.32 10.47
C GLU A 338 -17.14 -16.39 9.91
N ASP A 339 -17.84 -16.05 8.84
CA ASP A 339 -18.82 -16.94 8.18
C ASP A 339 -18.17 -17.83 7.11
N PHE A 340 -16.88 -18.12 7.27
CA PHE A 340 -16.03 -18.71 6.23
C PHE A 340 -15.45 -20.06 6.64
N ILE A 341 -15.27 -20.94 5.65
CA ILE A 341 -14.38 -22.10 5.77
C ILE A 341 -13.18 -21.88 4.88
N TYR A 342 -12.01 -22.05 5.46
CA TYR A 342 -10.72 -21.98 4.80
C TYR A 342 -10.11 -23.38 4.67
N ALA A 343 -9.22 -23.53 3.70
CA ALA A 343 -8.29 -24.64 3.62
C ALA A 343 -6.94 -24.23 4.20
N LEU A 344 -6.27 -25.18 4.86
CA LEU A 344 -4.88 -25.08 5.30
C LEU A 344 -4.01 -26.06 4.54
N SER A 345 -2.74 -25.71 4.39
CA SER A 345 -1.74 -26.66 3.92
C SER A 345 -1.47 -27.72 5.00
N PRO A 346 -1.18 -28.98 4.61
CA PRO A 346 -0.70 -29.98 5.56
C PRO A 346 0.56 -29.54 6.32
N GLU A 347 1.45 -28.80 5.64
CA GLU A 347 2.66 -28.26 6.27
C GLU A 347 2.33 -27.31 7.43
N ASP A 348 1.42 -26.36 7.23
CA ASP A 348 1.02 -25.42 8.28
C ASP A 348 0.28 -26.11 9.43
N PHE A 349 -0.60 -27.06 9.11
CA PHE A 349 -1.33 -27.81 10.13
C PHE A 349 -0.41 -28.69 10.99
N ASN A 350 0.54 -29.39 10.37
CA ASN A 350 1.45 -30.30 11.07
C ASN A 350 2.48 -29.57 11.94
N ARG A 351 2.63 -28.25 11.79
CA ARG A 351 3.45 -27.42 12.68
C ARG A 351 2.74 -27.03 13.97
N LEU A 352 1.43 -27.30 14.09
CA LEU A 352 0.68 -27.05 15.31
C LEU A 352 0.99 -28.11 16.36
N PRO A 353 1.18 -27.73 17.63
CA PRO A 353 1.46 -28.66 18.72
C PRO A 353 0.32 -29.65 18.87
N GLU A 354 0.66 -30.89 19.18
CA GLU A 354 -0.29 -31.97 19.42
C GLU A 354 -0.59 -32.13 20.91
N SER A 355 0.37 -31.81 21.80
CA SER A 355 0.23 -32.14 23.23
C SER A 355 0.95 -31.17 24.17
N SER A 356 0.54 -31.16 25.44
CA SER A 356 1.14 -30.29 26.47
C SER A 356 2.63 -30.55 26.73
N TRP A 357 3.08 -31.80 26.60
CA TRP A 357 4.47 -32.18 26.92
C TRP A 357 5.50 -31.50 26.02
N GLU A 358 5.10 -31.02 24.84
CA GLU A 358 5.95 -30.25 23.93
C GLU A 358 6.39 -28.92 24.55
N PHE A 359 5.60 -28.37 25.47
CA PHE A 359 5.87 -27.11 26.16
C PHE A 359 6.52 -27.28 27.53
N ARG A 360 6.82 -28.51 27.96
CA ARG A 360 7.49 -28.69 29.26
C ARG A 360 8.91 -28.18 29.18
N GLU A 361 9.30 -27.43 30.20
CA GLU A 361 10.68 -26.94 30.32
C GLU A 361 11.66 -28.12 30.32
N ARG A 362 12.47 -28.20 29.25
CA ARG A 362 13.46 -29.27 29.08
C ARG A 362 14.76 -28.98 29.83
N ARG A 363 14.90 -27.76 30.35
CA ARG A 363 16.04 -27.34 31.18
C ARG A 363 15.78 -27.77 32.63
N LEU A 364 16.46 -28.83 33.05
CA LEU A 364 16.36 -29.34 34.42
C LEU A 364 16.94 -28.36 35.47
N TRP A 365 17.78 -27.41 35.06
CA TRP A 365 18.50 -26.52 35.95
C TRP A 365 18.49 -25.08 35.44
N HIS A 366 18.18 -24.14 36.33
CA HIS A 366 18.31 -22.70 36.11
C HIS A 366 19.36 -22.17 37.08
N PHE A 367 20.61 -22.21 36.67
CA PHE A 367 21.70 -21.54 37.36
C PHE A 367 22.72 -21.02 36.35
N THR A 368 23.40 -19.96 36.72
CA THR A 368 24.61 -19.46 36.07
C THR A 368 25.83 -20.21 36.61
N GLU A 369 26.91 -20.32 35.83
CA GLU A 369 28.13 -21.00 36.29
C GLU A 369 28.64 -20.45 37.64
N SER A 370 28.46 -19.14 37.86
CA SER A 370 28.81 -18.46 39.11
C SER A 370 27.99 -18.88 40.34
N GLU A 371 26.81 -19.48 40.15
CA GLU A 371 25.93 -19.95 41.23
C GLU A 371 26.24 -21.40 41.64
N VAL A 372 27.09 -22.11 40.89
CA VAL A 372 27.51 -23.48 41.21
C VAL A 372 28.65 -23.44 42.22
N VAL A 373 28.30 -23.64 43.50
CA VAL A 373 29.30 -23.63 44.59
C VAL A 373 29.98 -25.00 44.77
N GLN A 374 29.27 -26.11 44.48
CA GLN A 374 29.81 -27.47 44.62
C GLN A 374 28.99 -28.48 43.81
N ILE A 375 29.67 -29.43 43.16
CA ILE A 375 29.05 -30.59 42.50
C ILE A 375 29.48 -31.86 43.26
N THR A 376 28.51 -32.65 43.73
CA THR A 376 28.80 -33.95 44.36
C THR A 376 28.11 -35.05 43.57
N LEU A 377 28.91 -35.94 42.98
CA LEU A 377 28.43 -37.14 42.29
C LEU A 377 28.50 -38.33 43.24
N ARG A 378 27.37 -39.01 43.43
CA ARG A 378 27.32 -40.30 44.12
C ARG A 378 26.75 -41.33 43.16
N GLN A 379 27.55 -42.34 42.84
CA GLN A 379 27.07 -43.53 42.15
C GLN A 379 26.51 -44.50 43.20
N SER A 380 25.33 -45.04 42.91
CA SER A 380 24.70 -46.13 43.67
C SER A 380 25.35 -47.46 43.36
#